data_AF-A0A382WQF7-F1
#
_entry.id   AF-A0A382WQF7-F1
#
_cell.length_a   1.000
_cell.length_b   1.000
_cell.length_c   1.000
_cell.angle_alpha   90.00
_cell.angle_beta   90.00
_cell.angle_gamma   90.00
#
_symmetry.space_group_name_H-M   'P 1'
#
loop_
_entity.id
_entity.type
_entity.pdbx_description
1 polymer ?
#
loop_
_entity_poly.entity_id
_entity_poly.type
_entity_poly.pdbx_seq_one_letter_code
_entity_poly.pdbx_strand_id
1 'polypeptide(L)' 'TEESLRPWFEAGVVAVGMGSKLVSADILKDGAWDKLEQRSKDTVALIKSIRAL' A
#
# COMPACT_ATOMS: atom_id res chain seq x y z
N THR A 1 -0.49 2.44 5.55
CA THR A 1 -1.35 2.05 6.68
C THR A 1 -2.76 2.47 6.38
N GLU A 2 -3.76 1.91 7.07
CA GLU A 2 -5.16 2.25 6.85
C GLU A 2 -5.42 3.75 7.06
N GLU A 3 -4.89 4.31 8.14
CA GLU A 3 -4.96 5.74 8.48
C GLU A 3 -4.45 6.65 7.34
N SER A 4 -3.45 6.18 6.58
CA SER A 4 -2.90 6.94 5.46
C SER A 4 -3.69 6.80 4.15
N LEU A 5 -4.52 5.76 4.02
CA LEU A 5 -5.23 5.43 2.77
C LEU A 5 -6.72 5.77 2.86
N ARG A 6 -7.35 5.53 4.01
CA ARG A 6 -8.78 5.72 4.26
C ARG A 6 -9.27 7.14 3.92
N PRO A 7 -8.61 8.23 4.35
CA PRO A 7 -9.07 9.59 4.01
C PRO A 7 -9.11 9.86 2.51
N TRP A 8 -8.22 9.27 1.72
CA TRP A 8 -8.20 9.45 0.27
C TRP A 8 -9.39 8.75 -0.40
N PHE A 9 -9.65 7.50 -0.02
CA PHE A 9 -10.78 6.75 -0.58
C PHE A 9 -12.12 7.33 -0.11
N GLU A 10 -12.22 7.81 1.12
CA GLU A 10 -13.40 8.55 1.63
C GLU A 10 -13.60 9.88 0.90
N ALA A 11 -12.53 10.54 0.45
CA ALA A 11 -12.60 11.72 -0.41
C ALA A 11 -13.04 11.41 -1.87
N GLY A 12 -13.30 10.14 -2.20
CA GLY A 12 -13.85 9.74 -3.50
C GLY A 12 -12.83 9.61 -4.64
N VAL A 13 -11.53 9.52 -4.33
CA VAL A 13 -10.50 9.38 -5.37
C VAL A 13 -10.55 7.99 -6.03
N VAL A 14 -10.31 7.96 -7.34
CA VAL A 14 -10.31 6.71 -8.13
C VAL A 14 -9.01 5.91 -7.94
N ALA A 15 -7.90 6.58 -7.63
CA ALA A 15 -6.59 5.97 -7.46
C ALA A 15 -5.71 6.76 -6.47
N VAL A 16 -4.78 6.06 -5.82
CA VAL A 16 -3.75 6.63 -4.95
C VAL A 16 -2.39 6.01 -5.25
N GLY A 17 -1.33 6.79 -5.15
CA GLY A 17 0.05 6.31 -5.27
C GLY A 17 0.67 6.03 -3.91
N MET A 18 1.40 4.90 -3.79
CA MET A 18 2.25 4.61 -2.63
C MET A 18 3.72 4.60 -3.05
N GLY A 19 4.51 5.51 -2.47
CA GLY A 19 5.94 5.65 -2.75
C GLY A 19 6.81 4.79 -1.84
N SER A 20 7.79 5.43 -1.18
CA SER A 20 8.80 4.79 -0.32
C SER A 20 8.24 3.97 0.85
N LYS A 21 6.96 4.13 1.18
CA LYS A 21 6.25 3.27 2.17
C LYS A 21 5.95 1.86 1.63
N LEU A 22 5.85 1.68 0.31
CA LEU A 22 5.67 0.38 -0.34
C LEU A 22 7.03 -0.21 -0.72
N VAL A 23 7.82 0.54 -1.49
CA VAL A 23 9.16 0.16 -1.96
C VAL A 23 10.19 0.99 -1.21
N SER A 24 10.64 0.49 -0.07
CA SER A 24 11.59 1.19 0.79
C SER A 24 13.04 0.94 0.35
N ALA A 25 13.96 1.85 0.67
CA ALA A 25 15.36 1.74 0.24
C ALA A 25 16.07 0.50 0.81
N ASP A 26 15.66 0.00 1.99
CA ASP A 26 16.13 -1.27 2.57
C ASP A 26 15.76 -2.46 1.68
N ILE A 27 14.54 -2.51 1.15
CA ILE A 27 14.10 -3.60 0.26
C ILE A 27 15.03 -3.71 -0.96
N LEU A 28 15.41 -2.56 -1.53
CA LEU A 28 16.28 -2.51 -2.70
C LEU A 28 17.73 -2.87 -2.34
N LYS A 29 18.23 -2.39 -1.20
CA LYS A 29 19.60 -2.68 -0.74
C LYS A 29 19.78 -4.15 -0.38
N ASP A 30 18.78 -4.74 0.25
CA ASP A 30 18.84 -6.11 0.78
C ASP A 30 18.31 -7.13 -0.24
N GLY A 31 17.82 -6.70 -1.41
CA GLY A 31 17.20 -7.58 -2.40
C GLY A 31 15.98 -8.33 -1.85
N ALA A 32 15.25 -7.73 -0.91
CA ALA A 32 14.18 -8.38 -0.16
C ALA A 32 12.86 -8.44 -0.97
N TRP A 33 12.88 -9.15 -2.09
CA TRP A 33 11.76 -9.22 -3.03
C TRP A 33 10.51 -9.88 -2.43
N ASP A 34 10.69 -10.91 -1.60
CA ASP A 34 9.56 -11.57 -0.90
C ASP A 34 8.82 -10.60 0.02
N LYS A 35 9.57 -9.72 0.69
CA LYS A 35 9.01 -8.66 1.55
C LYS A 35 8.23 -7.63 0.72
N LEU A 36 8.72 -7.30 -0.47
CA LEU A 36 8.03 -6.40 -1.38
C LEU A 36 6.72 -7.02 -1.91
N GLU A 37 6.77 -8.30 -2.28
CA GLU A 37 5.61 -9.04 -2.74
C GLU A 37 4.53 -9.09 -1.65
N GLN A 38 4.91 -9.48 -0.42
CA GLN A 38 3.98 -9.57 0.70
C GLN A 38 3.36 -8.21 1.00
N ARG A 39 4.17 -7.13 1.09
CA ARG A 39 3.67 -5.77 1.30
C ARG A 39 2.69 -5.31 0.21
N SER A 40 2.95 -5.69 -1.03
CA SER A 40 2.06 -5.36 -2.16
C SER A 40 0.71 -6.09 -2.02
N LYS A 41 0.72 -7.38 -1.67
CA LYS A 41 -0.50 -8.16 -1.39
C LYS A 41 -1.30 -7.56 -0.23
N ASP A 42 -0.64 -7.26 0.88
CA ASP A 42 -1.27 -6.68 2.07
C ASP A 42 -1.89 -5.32 1.77
N THR A 43 -1.20 -4.50 0.97
CA THR A 43 -1.70 -3.18 0.54
C THR A 43 -2.96 -3.33 -0.30
N VAL A 44 -2.98 -4.23 -1.28
CA VAL A 44 -4.16 -4.48 -2.12
C VAL A 44 -5.33 -5.01 -1.27
N ALA A 45 -5.06 -5.92 -0.34
CA ALA A 45 -6.08 -6.44 0.58
C ALA A 45 -6.66 -5.33 1.46
N LEU A 46 -5.82 -4.44 2.00
CA LEU A 46 -6.23 -3.29 2.78
C LEU A 46 -7.10 -2.32 1.95
N ILE A 47 -6.70 -2.00 0.73
CA ILE A 47 -7.49 -1.13 -0.17
C ILE A 47 -8.86 -1.76 -0.45
N LYS A 48 -8.92 -3.07 -0.68
CA LYS A 48 -10.20 -3.79 -0.86
C LYS A 48 -11.07 -3.67 0.39
N SER A 49 -10.50 -3.84 1.58
CA SER A 49 -11.22 -3.67 2.85
C SER A 49 -11.77 -2.25 3.03
N ILE A 50 -11.02 -1.22 2.62
CA ILE A 50 -11.45 0.17 2.72
C ILE A 50 -12.58 0.47 1.73
N ARG A 51 -12.50 -0.05 0.51
CA ARG A 51 -13.45 0.21 -0.59
C ARG A 51 -14.72 -0.65 -0.55
N ALA A 52 -14.76 -1.70 0.27
CA ALA A 52 -15.92 -2.59 0.37
C ALA A 52 -17.09 -2.00 1.18
N LEU A 53 -16.94 -0.76 1.67
CA LEU A 53 -17.98 0.04 2.34
C LEU A 53 -18.80 0.84 1.33
#